data_AF-A0A9N9NPB7-F1
#
_entry.id   AF-A0A9N9NPB7-F1
#
_cell.length_a   1.000
_cell.length_b   1.000
_cell.length_c   1.000
_cell.angle_alpha   90.00
_cell.angle_beta   90.00
_cell.angle_gamma   90.00
#
_symmetry.space_group_name_H-M   'P 1'
#
loop_
_entity.id
_entity.type
_entity.pdbx_description
1 polymer ?
#
loop_
_entity_poly.entity_id
_entity_poly.type
_entity_poly.pdbx_seq_one_letter_code
_entity_poly.pdbx_strand_id
1 'polypeptide(L)'
;IYENELFIYIDTPGFSDTEGMDDDEVFSDILSLMQEYSTNNKFKIDVILWFCFESRRCNQQLQRGAKFIQKLSDYSDLVNKDLNIWKNVMIVIQGSALDESTVEGPQAAARLVWESYAKEKNLSFNDDFKVRYFPCFVYDFQDVPSPYYKNMSPTQRQDLNVYSKSEIMRKMQQLVSEISLNFNSFNICLIRAQCSRCDQKGDPRLFKNRCHLDLRHKLSTKLVHTNVMEGYHTGPVICVHSDKFHQDQTKVNFSMATGGAIGGAIGGAVGSILALAGQKNAASSGVIGSMTGIVGATTGKIVGELITAYECSECGQDWTKPGCIRKCSNCDKLWDSSANNCGKRYSCCKKSEDDFGCTLITYCESDNCNTNLPGCICISCNQSR
;
A
#
# COMPACT_ATOMS: atom_id res chain seq x y z
N ILE A 1 8.45 -13.99 -37.71
CA ILE A 1 9.24 -12.74 -37.76
C ILE A 1 9.68 -12.52 -39.17
N TYR A 2 9.65 -11.27 -39.62
CA TYR A 2 10.18 -10.87 -40.90
C TYR A 2 11.30 -9.86 -40.68
N GLU A 3 12.30 -9.93 -41.53
CA GLU A 3 13.47 -9.06 -41.48
C GLU A 3 13.73 -8.52 -42.87
N ASN A 4 14.05 -7.23 -42.95
CA ASN A 4 14.66 -6.62 -44.11
C ASN A 4 15.91 -5.84 -43.66
N GLU A 5 16.59 -5.19 -44.60
CA GLU A 5 17.83 -4.45 -44.33
C GLU A 5 17.68 -3.34 -43.26
N LEU A 6 16.46 -2.91 -42.95
CA LEU A 6 16.16 -1.76 -42.10
C LEU A 6 15.38 -2.11 -40.83
N PHE A 7 14.55 -3.15 -40.86
CA PHE A 7 13.60 -3.46 -39.80
C PHE A 7 13.46 -4.96 -39.57
N ILE A 8 13.34 -5.32 -38.30
CA ILE A 8 12.78 -6.59 -37.85
C ILE A 8 11.36 -6.30 -37.41
N TYR A 9 10.38 -6.96 -38.01
CA TYR A 9 8.98 -6.82 -37.64
C TYR A 9 8.36 -8.15 -37.24
N ILE A 10 7.57 -8.09 -36.17
CA ILE A 10 6.69 -9.15 -35.72
C ILE A 10 5.31 -8.81 -36.28
N ASP A 11 4.87 -9.60 -37.26
CA ASP A 11 3.47 -9.59 -37.65
C ASP A 11 2.66 -10.40 -36.64
N THR A 12 1.49 -9.90 -36.28
CA THR A 12 0.63 -10.50 -35.26
C THR A 12 -0.72 -10.81 -35.88
N PRO A 13 -1.34 -11.97 -35.59
CA PRO A 13 -2.67 -12.27 -36.09
C PRO A 13 -3.67 -11.19 -35.65
N GLY A 14 -4.63 -10.88 -36.52
CA GLY A 14 -5.68 -9.91 -36.22
C GLY A 14 -6.63 -10.41 -35.14
N PHE A 15 -7.07 -9.54 -34.23
CA PHE A 15 -8.01 -9.90 -33.13
C PHE A 15 -9.37 -10.45 -33.60
N SER A 16 -9.75 -10.19 -34.86
CA SER A 16 -10.98 -10.71 -35.45
C SER A 16 -10.78 -12.02 -36.21
N ASP A 17 -9.52 -12.39 -36.47
CA ASP A 17 -9.13 -13.51 -37.33
C ASP A 17 -8.57 -14.68 -36.51
N THR A 18 -8.85 -14.73 -35.20
CA THR A 18 -8.21 -15.67 -34.27
C THR A 18 -8.70 -17.12 -34.41
N GLU A 19 -9.49 -17.46 -35.43
CA GLU A 19 -10.07 -18.80 -35.67
C GLU A 19 -10.71 -19.47 -34.43
N GLY A 20 -11.16 -18.67 -33.45
CA GLY A 20 -11.72 -19.14 -32.18
C GLY A 20 -10.76 -19.19 -30.99
N MET A 21 -9.50 -18.77 -31.15
CA MET A 21 -8.55 -18.59 -30.05
C MET A 21 -8.92 -17.36 -29.20
N ASP A 22 -8.69 -17.49 -27.90
CA ASP A 22 -8.90 -16.42 -26.92
C ASP A 22 -7.74 -15.40 -26.94
N ASP A 23 -8.00 -14.16 -26.49
CA ASP A 23 -7.03 -13.07 -26.47
C ASP A 23 -5.75 -13.42 -25.69
N ASP A 24 -5.89 -14.20 -24.62
CA ASP A 24 -4.76 -14.63 -23.79
C ASP A 24 -3.88 -15.67 -24.49
N GLU A 25 -4.44 -16.51 -25.36
CA GLU A 25 -3.68 -17.46 -26.17
C GLU A 25 -2.87 -16.72 -27.23
N VAL A 26 -3.50 -15.78 -27.95
CA VAL A 26 -2.83 -14.91 -28.92
C VAL A 26 -1.70 -14.11 -28.28
N PHE A 27 -1.95 -13.56 -27.09
CA PHE A 27 -0.91 -12.87 -26.32
C PHE A 27 0.24 -13.79 -25.94
N SER A 28 -0.07 -15.01 -25.50
CA SER A 28 0.95 -15.99 -25.12
C SER A 28 1.82 -16.40 -26.30
N ASP A 29 1.24 -16.55 -27.50
CA ASP A 29 2.00 -16.91 -28.70
C ASP A 29 2.94 -15.77 -29.13
N ILE A 30 2.45 -14.53 -29.14
CA ILE A 30 3.26 -13.35 -29.46
C ILE A 30 4.38 -13.16 -28.44
N LEU A 31 4.10 -13.32 -27.15
CA LEU A 31 5.10 -13.20 -26.10
C LEU A 31 6.11 -14.36 -26.14
N SER A 32 5.68 -15.57 -26.49
CA SER A 32 6.59 -16.72 -26.69
C SER A 32 7.54 -16.47 -27.85
N LEU A 33 7.06 -15.87 -28.95
CA LEU A 33 7.89 -15.45 -30.06
C LEU A 33 8.90 -14.38 -29.64
N MET A 34 8.46 -13.35 -28.90
CA MET A 34 9.38 -12.36 -28.34
C MET A 34 10.43 -12.99 -27.40
N GLN A 35 10.06 -14.06 -26.68
CA GLN A 35 10.98 -14.79 -25.81
C GLN A 35 12.06 -15.53 -26.59
N GLU A 36 11.69 -16.22 -27.67
CA GLU A 36 12.62 -16.93 -28.54
C GLU A 36 13.71 -16.01 -29.11
N TYR A 37 13.33 -14.79 -29.48
CA TYR A 37 14.24 -13.79 -30.07
C TYR A 37 14.84 -12.82 -29.05
N SER A 38 14.60 -13.05 -27.75
CA SER A 38 15.13 -12.18 -26.70
C SER A 38 16.63 -12.38 -26.49
N THR A 39 17.34 -11.31 -26.18
CA THR A 39 18.75 -11.37 -25.75
C THR A 39 18.83 -11.05 -24.26
N ASN A 40 19.50 -11.89 -23.47
CA ASN A 40 19.58 -11.74 -22.01
C ASN A 40 18.20 -11.61 -21.33
N ASN A 41 17.20 -12.36 -21.82
CA ASN A 41 15.80 -12.29 -21.40
C ASN A 41 15.18 -10.88 -21.56
N LYS A 42 15.65 -10.10 -22.51
CA LYS A 42 15.07 -8.80 -22.88
C LYS A 42 14.78 -8.77 -24.37
N PHE A 43 13.58 -8.33 -24.71
CA PHE A 43 13.18 -8.08 -26.09
C PHE A 43 12.97 -6.58 -26.27
N LYS A 44 13.76 -5.96 -27.16
CA LYS A 44 13.73 -4.52 -27.40
C LYS A 44 12.63 -4.19 -28.39
N ILE A 45 11.81 -3.20 -28.08
CA ILE A 45 10.80 -2.63 -28.96
C ILE A 45 11.09 -1.15 -29.17
N ASP A 46 11.26 -0.77 -30.43
CA ASP A 46 11.42 0.62 -30.83
C ASP A 46 10.05 1.28 -31.06
N VAL A 47 9.17 0.64 -31.83
CA VAL A 47 7.85 1.15 -32.22
C VAL A 47 6.81 0.03 -32.27
N ILE A 48 5.58 0.34 -31.87
CA ILE A 48 4.38 -0.50 -32.06
C ILE A 48 3.49 0.17 -33.11
N LEU A 49 3.19 -0.55 -34.19
CA LEU A 49 2.20 -0.11 -35.19
C LEU A 49 0.85 -0.76 -34.88
N TRP A 50 -0.15 0.05 -34.59
CA TRP A 50 -1.50 -0.44 -34.30
C TRP A 50 -2.45 -0.11 -35.45
N PHE A 51 -2.71 -1.10 -36.30
CA PHE A 51 -3.56 -0.95 -37.46
C PHE A 51 -5.04 -0.95 -37.08
N CYS A 52 -5.77 0.09 -37.48
CA CYS A 52 -7.19 0.29 -37.22
C CYS A 52 -7.90 0.78 -38.48
N PHE A 53 -9.20 0.48 -38.62
CA PHE A 53 -10.05 1.19 -39.57
C PHE A 53 -10.50 2.54 -39.01
N GLU A 54 -10.94 3.44 -39.89
CA GLU A 54 -11.62 4.66 -39.52
C GLU A 54 -12.82 4.34 -38.60
N SER A 55 -12.84 4.93 -37.41
CA SER A 55 -13.92 4.78 -36.45
C SER A 55 -14.01 5.97 -35.51
N ARG A 56 -15.19 6.59 -35.50
CA ARG A 56 -15.55 7.61 -34.49
C ARG A 56 -15.87 7.00 -33.13
N ARG A 57 -16.14 5.70 -33.07
CA ARG A 57 -16.62 5.01 -31.85
C ARG A 57 -15.54 4.14 -31.24
N CYS A 58 -15.41 4.22 -29.93
CA CYS A 58 -14.58 3.30 -29.14
C CYS A 58 -15.31 1.96 -28.95
N ASN A 59 -15.24 1.10 -29.96
CA ASN A 59 -15.89 -0.21 -29.93
C ASN A 59 -15.08 -1.24 -29.09
N GLN A 60 -15.67 -2.40 -28.82
CA GLN A 60 -15.06 -3.44 -27.99
C GLN A 60 -13.76 -4.00 -28.60
N GLN A 61 -13.69 -4.11 -29.93
CA GLN A 61 -12.49 -4.60 -30.63
C GLN A 61 -11.30 -3.65 -30.43
N LEU A 62 -11.52 -2.34 -30.54
CA LEU A 62 -10.49 -1.33 -30.28
C LEU A 62 -10.03 -1.36 -28.81
N GLN A 63 -10.96 -1.56 -27.87
CA GLN A 63 -10.61 -1.70 -26.46
C GLN A 63 -9.79 -2.97 -26.19
N ARG A 64 -10.09 -4.09 -26.85
CA ARG A 64 -9.30 -5.33 -26.76
C ARG A 64 -7.88 -5.12 -27.28
N GLY A 65 -7.74 -4.54 -28.48
CA GLY A 65 -6.42 -4.20 -29.04
C GLY A 65 -5.62 -3.25 -28.14
N ALA A 66 -6.27 -2.23 -27.58
CA ALA A 66 -5.61 -1.31 -26.66
C ALA A 66 -5.15 -1.99 -25.36
N LYS A 67 -5.97 -2.88 -24.78
CA LYS A 67 -5.61 -3.67 -23.59
C LYS A 67 -4.43 -4.57 -23.86
N PHE A 68 -4.39 -5.22 -25.02
CA PHE A 68 -3.27 -6.05 -25.43
C PHE A 68 -1.96 -5.27 -25.47
N ILE A 69 -1.94 -4.10 -26.13
CA ILE A 69 -0.75 -3.24 -26.19
C ILE A 69 -0.32 -2.84 -24.78
N GLN A 70 -1.27 -2.40 -23.93
CA GLN A 70 -0.94 -2.04 -22.56
C GLN A 70 -0.38 -3.21 -21.75
N LYS A 71 -0.84 -4.45 -21.97
CA LYS A 71 -0.33 -5.65 -21.29
C LYS A 71 1.17 -5.90 -21.55
N LEU A 72 1.72 -5.40 -22.67
CA LEU A 72 3.17 -5.45 -22.93
C LEU A 72 3.99 -4.56 -21.97
N SER A 73 3.36 -3.58 -21.32
CA SER A 73 4.01 -2.76 -20.30
C SER A 73 4.27 -3.54 -19.00
N ASP A 74 3.53 -4.63 -18.76
CA ASP A 74 3.79 -5.52 -17.63
C ASP A 74 5.18 -6.14 -17.78
N TYR A 75 6.03 -5.97 -16.77
CA TYR A 75 7.44 -6.39 -16.80
C TYR A 75 8.28 -5.72 -17.90
N SER A 76 7.95 -4.50 -18.29
CA SER A 76 8.83 -3.67 -19.12
C SER A 76 9.77 -2.80 -18.26
N ASP A 77 10.90 -2.38 -18.82
CA ASP A 77 11.79 -1.42 -18.16
C ASP A 77 11.25 0.04 -18.15
N LEU A 78 10.07 0.27 -18.75
CA LEU A 78 9.33 1.53 -18.66
C LEU A 78 8.94 1.89 -17.24
N VAL A 79 8.76 0.89 -16.37
CA VAL A 79 8.38 1.06 -14.94
C VAL A 79 9.33 1.99 -14.19
N ASN A 80 10.59 2.09 -14.63
CA ASN A 80 11.62 2.91 -14.00
C ASN A 80 11.84 4.27 -14.72
N LYS A 81 11.12 4.58 -15.81
CA LYS A 81 11.47 5.67 -16.76
C LYS A 81 10.26 6.44 -17.33
N ASP A 82 9.24 6.75 -16.54
CA ASP A 82 8.06 7.52 -17.02
C ASP A 82 7.18 6.78 -18.07
N LEU A 83 7.01 5.47 -17.84
CA LEU A 83 5.79 4.64 -17.83
C LEU A 83 4.71 4.70 -18.92
N ASN A 84 4.84 5.48 -19.99
CA ASN A 84 3.80 5.53 -21.02
C ASN A 84 4.22 4.82 -22.32
N ILE A 85 3.84 3.54 -22.47
CA ILE A 85 4.09 2.75 -23.69
C ILE A 85 3.51 3.41 -24.95
N TRP A 86 2.44 4.21 -24.81
CA TRP A 86 1.76 4.88 -25.92
C TRP A 86 2.62 5.95 -26.60
N LYS A 87 3.74 6.36 -25.99
CA LYS A 87 4.75 7.22 -26.64
C LYS A 87 5.45 6.53 -27.81
N ASN A 88 5.54 5.20 -27.77
CA ASN A 88 6.12 4.34 -28.81
C ASN A 88 5.06 3.69 -29.71
N VAL A 89 3.78 4.02 -29.53
CA VAL A 89 2.67 3.49 -30.35
C VAL A 89 2.30 4.51 -31.42
N MET A 90 2.15 4.04 -32.66
CA MET A 90 1.55 4.79 -33.76
C MET A 90 0.30 4.05 -34.27
N ILE A 91 -0.84 4.72 -34.21
CA ILE A 91 -2.10 4.19 -34.75
C ILE A 91 -2.06 4.38 -36.27
N VAL A 92 -2.05 3.29 -37.02
CA VAL A 92 -2.11 3.34 -38.49
C VAL A 92 -3.56 3.19 -38.91
N ILE A 93 -4.15 4.25 -39.46
CA ILE A 93 -5.55 4.27 -39.88
C ILE A 93 -5.62 3.82 -41.33
N GLN A 94 -6.25 2.68 -41.58
CA GLN A 94 -6.53 2.16 -42.92
C GLN A 94 -7.65 2.98 -43.55
N GLY A 95 -7.27 3.99 -44.32
CA GLY A 95 -8.18 4.99 -44.86
C GLY A 95 -7.50 6.35 -45.02
N SER A 96 -8.18 7.27 -45.69
CA SER A 96 -7.68 8.64 -45.90
C SER A 96 -7.84 9.52 -44.66
N ALA A 97 -8.76 9.18 -43.73
CA ALA A 97 -9.07 9.89 -42.48
C ALA A 97 -9.07 11.42 -42.64
N LEU A 98 -9.79 11.94 -43.64
CA LEU A 98 -9.83 13.37 -43.97
C LEU A 98 -10.52 14.22 -42.88
N ASP A 99 -11.20 13.56 -41.95
CA ASP A 99 -11.90 14.15 -40.81
C ASP A 99 -11.30 13.58 -39.52
N GLU A 100 -10.77 14.44 -38.64
CA GLU A 100 -10.14 14.03 -37.38
C GLU A 100 -11.06 13.18 -36.50
N SER A 101 -12.38 13.34 -36.61
CA SER A 101 -13.32 12.52 -35.83
C SER A 101 -13.20 11.03 -36.16
N THR A 102 -12.72 10.68 -37.36
CA THR A 102 -12.56 9.28 -37.80
C THR A 102 -11.46 8.52 -37.04
N VAL A 103 -10.65 9.21 -36.24
CA VAL A 103 -9.59 8.58 -35.41
C VAL A 103 -9.90 8.61 -33.91
N GLU A 104 -11.02 9.23 -33.51
CA GLU A 104 -11.41 9.37 -32.11
C GLU A 104 -11.63 8.03 -31.41
N GLY A 105 -12.18 7.02 -32.11
CA GLY A 105 -12.43 5.71 -31.54
C GLY A 105 -11.16 5.02 -31.03
N PRO A 106 -10.15 4.79 -31.88
CA PRO A 106 -8.86 4.22 -31.47
C PRO A 106 -8.14 5.05 -30.39
N GLN A 107 -8.14 6.39 -30.51
CA GLN A 107 -7.52 7.26 -29.51
C GLN A 107 -8.22 7.18 -28.15
N ALA A 108 -9.56 7.15 -28.14
CA ALA A 108 -10.34 6.97 -26.92
C ALA A 108 -10.09 5.59 -26.28
N ALA A 109 -9.95 4.53 -27.08
CA ALA A 109 -9.63 3.20 -26.57
C ALA A 109 -8.25 3.18 -25.87
N ALA A 110 -7.23 3.77 -26.50
CA ALA A 110 -5.91 3.93 -25.89
C ALA A 110 -5.98 4.73 -24.58
N ARG A 111 -6.72 5.85 -24.57
CA ARG A 111 -6.87 6.72 -23.40
C ARG A 111 -7.51 5.97 -22.23
N LEU A 112 -8.62 5.27 -22.46
CA LEU A 112 -9.34 4.53 -21.43
C LEU A 112 -8.46 3.46 -20.76
N VAL A 113 -7.68 2.74 -21.56
CA VAL A 113 -6.78 1.70 -21.06
C VAL A 113 -5.61 2.31 -20.29
N TRP A 114 -5.01 3.39 -20.82
CA TRP A 114 -3.93 4.11 -20.14
C TRP A 114 -4.39 4.71 -18.81
N GLU A 115 -5.55 5.35 -18.76
CA GLU A 115 -6.13 5.94 -17.55
C GLU A 115 -6.36 4.86 -16.48
N SER A 116 -6.94 3.72 -16.87
CA SER A 116 -7.14 2.59 -15.97
C SER A 116 -5.82 2.03 -15.44
N TYR A 117 -4.81 1.89 -16.31
CA TYR A 117 -3.49 1.39 -15.92
C TYR A 117 -2.75 2.37 -15.01
N ALA A 118 -2.77 3.67 -15.33
CA ALA A 118 -2.16 4.72 -14.52
C ALA A 118 -2.78 4.75 -13.12
N LYS A 119 -4.11 4.67 -13.03
CA LYS A 119 -4.83 4.58 -11.76
C LYS A 119 -4.42 3.33 -10.95
N GLU A 120 -4.34 2.17 -11.59
CA GLU A 120 -3.93 0.93 -10.93
C GLU A 120 -2.50 1.00 -10.38
N LYS A 121 -1.58 1.60 -11.14
CA LYS A 121 -0.17 1.73 -10.76
C LYS A 121 0.13 2.99 -9.94
N ASN A 122 -0.88 3.77 -9.54
CA ASN A 122 -0.75 5.06 -8.84
C ASN A 122 0.18 6.06 -9.56
N LEU A 123 0.04 6.15 -10.88
CA LEU A 123 0.80 7.06 -11.73
C LEU A 123 -0.01 8.33 -12.01
N SER A 124 0.69 9.42 -12.28
CA SER A 124 0.06 10.63 -12.78
C SER A 124 -0.48 10.39 -14.20
N PHE A 125 -1.74 10.76 -14.40
CA PHE A 125 -2.35 10.81 -15.71
C PHE A 125 -2.38 12.26 -16.18
N ASN A 126 -1.99 12.49 -17.45
CA ASN A 126 -2.09 13.80 -18.08
C ASN A 126 -3.36 13.83 -18.94
N ASP A 127 -4.25 14.78 -18.67
CA ASP A 127 -5.50 14.97 -19.40
C ASP A 127 -5.28 15.26 -20.90
N ASP A 128 -4.11 15.79 -21.28
CA ASP A 128 -3.71 16.03 -22.68
C ASP A 128 -3.18 14.77 -23.38
N PHE A 129 -3.50 13.57 -22.88
CA PHE A 129 -3.09 12.32 -23.49
C PHE A 129 -3.63 12.18 -24.92
N LYS A 130 -2.71 12.16 -25.90
CA LYS A 130 -3.02 11.89 -27.31
C LYS A 130 -1.98 10.93 -27.90
N VAL A 131 -2.46 9.86 -28.52
CA VAL A 131 -1.62 8.91 -29.26
C VAL A 131 -1.46 9.39 -30.69
N ARG A 132 -0.23 9.27 -31.22
CA ARG A 132 0.03 9.59 -32.63
C ARG A 132 -0.76 8.66 -33.53
N TYR A 133 -1.24 9.21 -34.63
CA TYR A 133 -1.87 8.45 -35.68
C TYR A 133 -1.32 8.85 -37.03
N PHE A 134 -1.40 7.91 -37.97
CA PHE A 134 -0.98 8.08 -39.35
C PHE A 134 -2.04 7.43 -40.25
N PRO A 135 -2.88 8.23 -40.91
CA PRO A 135 -3.80 7.72 -41.91
C PRO A 135 -3.08 7.40 -43.20
N CYS A 136 -3.44 6.29 -43.83
CA CYS A 136 -2.89 5.91 -45.10
C CYS A 136 -3.86 5.08 -45.94
N PHE A 137 -3.98 5.47 -47.21
CA PHE A 137 -4.60 4.69 -48.25
C PHE A 137 -3.59 4.39 -49.37
N VAL A 138 -3.28 3.11 -49.59
CA VAL A 138 -2.31 2.69 -50.61
C VAL A 138 -3.03 2.36 -51.92
N TYR A 139 -2.97 3.26 -52.90
CA TYR A 139 -3.84 3.18 -54.09
C TYR A 139 -3.36 2.18 -55.16
N ASP A 140 -2.09 1.79 -55.12
CA ASP A 140 -1.44 0.85 -56.04
C ASP A 140 -1.19 -0.52 -55.36
N PHE A 141 -1.91 -0.81 -54.29
CA PHE A 141 -1.89 -2.11 -53.63
C PHE A 141 -2.57 -3.20 -54.47
N GLN A 142 -3.67 -2.87 -55.14
CA GLN A 142 -4.43 -3.77 -56.02
C GLN A 142 -3.81 -3.84 -57.44
N ASP A 143 -4.10 -4.93 -58.16
CA ASP A 143 -3.56 -5.21 -59.51
C ASP A 143 -3.87 -4.10 -60.54
N VAL A 144 -4.97 -3.37 -60.34
CA VAL A 144 -5.34 -2.21 -61.16
C VAL A 144 -5.41 -0.97 -60.26
N PRO A 145 -4.36 -0.13 -60.23
CA PRO A 145 -4.37 1.11 -59.45
C PRO A 145 -5.48 2.04 -59.93
N SER A 146 -6.13 2.73 -58.98
CA SER A 146 -7.14 3.75 -59.31
C SER A 146 -6.54 4.82 -60.24
N PRO A 147 -7.07 5.00 -61.47
CA PRO A 147 -6.58 6.01 -62.40
C PRO A 147 -6.65 7.43 -61.83
N TYR A 148 -7.62 7.65 -60.93
CA TYR A 148 -7.82 8.93 -60.25
C TYR A 148 -6.59 9.35 -59.45
N TYR A 149 -6.09 8.49 -58.55
CA TYR A 149 -4.92 8.79 -57.72
C TYR A 149 -3.60 8.69 -58.48
N LYS A 150 -3.53 7.87 -59.53
CA LYS A 150 -2.36 7.74 -60.40
C LYS A 150 -2.04 9.05 -61.13
N ASN A 151 -3.08 9.78 -61.54
CA ASN A 151 -2.94 11.05 -62.26
C ASN A 151 -2.69 12.26 -61.34
N MET A 152 -2.78 12.09 -60.02
CA MET A 152 -2.45 13.14 -59.05
C MET A 152 -0.94 13.31 -58.90
N SER A 153 -0.51 14.51 -58.53
CA SER A 153 0.87 14.73 -58.09
C SER A 153 1.12 14.08 -56.71
N PRO A 154 2.38 13.75 -56.36
CA PRO A 154 2.71 13.23 -55.02
C PRO A 154 2.23 14.12 -53.88
N THR A 155 2.26 15.45 -54.06
CA THR A 155 1.80 16.41 -53.04
C THR A 155 0.29 16.34 -52.84
N GLN A 156 -0.49 16.33 -53.93
CA GLN A 156 -1.95 16.19 -53.85
C GLN A 156 -2.37 14.88 -53.19
N ARG A 157 -1.65 13.78 -53.48
CA ARG A 157 -1.89 12.49 -52.83
C ARG A 157 -1.60 12.57 -51.33
N GLN A 158 -0.49 13.18 -50.93
CA GLN A 158 -0.13 13.35 -49.52
C GLN A 158 -1.16 14.17 -48.74
N ASP A 159 -1.71 15.23 -49.34
CA ASP A 159 -2.76 16.05 -48.73
C ASP A 159 -4.06 15.26 -48.49
N LEU A 160 -4.26 14.16 -49.23
CA LEU A 160 -5.38 13.24 -49.10
C LEU A 160 -5.03 11.96 -48.31
N ASN A 161 -3.83 11.88 -47.72
CA ASN A 161 -3.30 10.68 -47.06
C ASN A 161 -3.30 9.43 -47.97
N VAL A 162 -3.12 9.65 -49.27
CA VAL A 162 -2.99 8.61 -50.29
C VAL A 162 -1.52 8.43 -50.64
N TYR A 163 -1.07 7.18 -50.82
CA TYR A 163 0.33 6.87 -51.08
C TYR A 163 0.47 5.76 -52.12
N SER A 164 1.51 5.84 -52.94
CA SER A 164 2.03 4.66 -53.65
C SER A 164 2.81 3.74 -52.70
N LYS A 165 3.09 2.50 -53.14
CA LYS A 165 3.96 1.56 -52.41
C LYS A 165 5.33 2.13 -52.06
N SER A 166 5.94 2.93 -52.93
CA SER A 166 7.24 3.55 -52.65
C SER A 166 7.12 4.77 -51.72
N GLU A 167 6.05 5.56 -51.87
CA GLU A 167 5.80 6.74 -51.04
C GLU A 167 5.53 6.35 -49.58
N ILE A 168 4.72 5.31 -49.35
CA ILE A 168 4.38 4.85 -48.00
C ILE A 168 5.60 4.33 -47.24
N MET A 169 6.49 3.59 -47.90
CA MET A 169 7.71 3.07 -47.29
C MET A 169 8.61 4.20 -46.77
N ARG A 170 8.85 5.22 -47.60
CA ARG A 170 9.64 6.39 -47.21
C ARG A 170 8.99 7.16 -46.06
N LYS A 171 7.66 7.32 -46.10
CA LYS A 171 6.91 8.03 -45.04
C LYS A 171 6.96 7.27 -43.71
N MET A 172 6.79 5.94 -43.73
CA MET A 172 6.87 5.10 -42.55
C MET A 172 8.27 5.10 -41.93
N GLN A 173 9.32 5.03 -42.76
CA GLN A 173 10.70 5.16 -42.28
C GLN A 173 10.92 6.47 -41.54
N GLN A 174 10.48 7.59 -42.13
CA GLN A 174 10.57 8.91 -41.49
C GLN A 174 9.85 8.92 -40.14
N LEU A 175 8.59 8.46 -40.08
CA LEU A 175 7.79 8.46 -38.86
C LEU A 175 8.41 7.57 -37.76
N VAL A 176 8.90 6.38 -38.13
CA VAL A 176 9.56 5.45 -37.19
C VAL A 176 10.87 6.04 -36.68
N SER A 177 11.66 6.69 -37.54
CA SER A 177 12.88 7.41 -37.12
C SER A 177 12.55 8.56 -36.17
N GLU A 178 11.51 9.35 -36.44
CA GLU A 178 11.06 10.43 -35.56
C GLU A 178 10.62 9.89 -34.19
N ILE A 179 9.91 8.75 -34.14
CA ILE A 179 9.54 8.12 -32.87
C ILE A 179 10.80 7.63 -32.13
N SER A 180 11.70 6.94 -32.83
CA SER A 180 12.89 6.34 -32.23
C SER A 180 13.91 7.38 -31.74
N LEU A 181 13.96 8.55 -32.37
CA LEU A 181 14.82 9.67 -31.96
C LEU A 181 14.25 10.44 -30.76
N ASN A 182 12.92 10.63 -30.73
CA ASN A 182 12.27 11.43 -29.70
C ASN A 182 11.87 10.60 -28.46
N PHE A 183 11.75 9.29 -28.61
CA PHE A 183 11.33 8.37 -27.54
C PHE A 183 12.31 7.23 -27.43
N ASN A 184 12.70 6.94 -26.19
CA ASN A 184 13.53 5.79 -25.93
C ASN A 184 12.75 4.52 -26.28
N SER A 185 13.40 3.61 -27.00
CA SER A 185 12.98 2.22 -27.07
C SER A 185 12.81 1.65 -25.67
N PHE A 186 11.94 0.66 -25.52
CA PHE A 186 11.77 -0.04 -24.26
C PHE A 186 12.06 -1.53 -24.41
N ASN A 187 12.35 -2.17 -23.28
CA ASN A 187 12.57 -3.60 -23.23
C ASN A 187 11.40 -4.27 -22.54
N ILE A 188 10.79 -5.24 -23.21
CA ILE A 188 10.00 -6.27 -22.54
C ILE A 188 11.00 -7.18 -21.83
N CYS A 189 10.92 -7.24 -20.49
CA CYS A 189 11.76 -8.14 -19.71
C CYS A 189 10.99 -9.45 -19.50
N LEU A 190 11.65 -10.56 -19.82
CA LEU A 190 11.13 -11.90 -19.66
C LEU A 190 11.67 -12.47 -18.36
N ILE A 191 10.78 -12.73 -17.41
CA ILE A 191 11.18 -13.11 -16.06
C ILE A 191 11.21 -14.62 -15.97
N ARG A 192 12.24 -15.18 -15.35
CA ARG A 192 12.24 -16.61 -14.99
C ARG A 192 11.58 -16.78 -13.63
N ALA A 193 10.32 -17.20 -13.63
CA ALA A 193 9.60 -17.60 -12.45
C ALA A 193 9.38 -19.12 -12.43
N GLN A 194 9.06 -19.67 -11.25
CA GLN A 194 8.57 -21.04 -11.09
C GLN A 194 7.28 -21.02 -10.29
N CYS A 195 6.25 -21.72 -10.77
CA CYS A 195 5.03 -21.94 -10.02
C CYS A 195 5.28 -22.87 -8.84
N SER A 196 4.86 -22.49 -7.64
CA SER A 196 4.92 -23.38 -6.48
C SER A 196 3.84 -24.46 -6.46
N ARG A 197 2.78 -24.34 -7.27
CA ARG A 197 1.64 -25.28 -7.29
C ARG A 197 1.73 -26.32 -8.40
N CYS A 198 2.23 -25.92 -9.58
CA CYS A 198 2.27 -26.78 -10.76
C CYS A 198 3.67 -26.94 -11.36
N ASP A 199 4.70 -26.36 -10.70
CA ASP A 199 6.10 -26.41 -11.12
C ASP A 199 6.42 -25.88 -12.53
N GLN A 200 5.47 -25.21 -13.21
CA GLN A 200 5.76 -24.53 -14.47
C GLN A 200 6.84 -23.47 -14.28
N LYS A 201 7.82 -23.47 -15.17
CA LYS A 201 8.96 -22.54 -15.17
C LYS A 201 8.91 -21.65 -16.41
N GLY A 202 9.26 -20.38 -16.27
CA GLY A 202 9.26 -19.41 -17.37
C GLY A 202 8.65 -18.07 -16.98
N ASP A 203 8.24 -17.29 -17.99
CA ASP A 203 7.57 -16.01 -17.76
C ASP A 203 6.15 -16.24 -17.21
N PRO A 204 5.76 -15.58 -16.09
CA PRO A 204 4.43 -15.73 -15.52
C PRO A 204 3.28 -15.49 -16.49
N ARG A 205 3.47 -14.61 -17.47
CA ARG A 205 2.46 -14.29 -18.48
C ARG A 205 2.22 -15.42 -19.49
N LEU A 206 3.09 -16.43 -19.55
CA LEU A 206 3.00 -17.59 -20.43
C LEU A 206 2.47 -18.85 -19.72
N PHE A 207 2.11 -18.75 -18.44
CA PHE A 207 1.65 -19.90 -17.69
C PHE A 207 0.21 -20.27 -18.04
N LYS A 208 0.01 -21.47 -18.59
CA LYS A 208 -1.28 -21.93 -19.17
C LYS A 208 -2.34 -22.36 -18.13
N ASN A 209 -1.94 -22.59 -16.87
CA ASN A 209 -2.79 -23.29 -15.90
C ASN A 209 -3.54 -22.34 -14.94
N ARG A 210 -4.73 -22.75 -14.46
CA ARG A 210 -5.60 -21.99 -13.54
C ARG A 210 -4.98 -21.62 -12.18
N CYS A 211 -3.83 -22.20 -11.81
CA CYS A 211 -3.05 -21.76 -10.65
C CYS A 211 -2.41 -20.37 -10.85
N HIS A 212 -2.53 -19.77 -12.04
CA HIS A 212 -1.92 -18.51 -12.47
C HIS A 212 -2.92 -17.38 -12.71
N LEU A 213 -4.20 -17.58 -12.35
CA LEU A 213 -5.21 -16.52 -12.40
C LEU A 213 -4.87 -15.44 -11.36
N ASP A 214 -4.48 -14.26 -11.85
CA ASP A 214 -4.32 -12.99 -11.11
C ASP A 214 -3.52 -13.11 -9.79
N LEU A 215 -2.21 -13.34 -9.88
CA LEU A 215 -1.28 -13.08 -8.77
C LEU A 215 -0.98 -11.57 -8.65
N ARG A 216 -2.00 -10.72 -8.69
CA ARG A 216 -1.88 -9.36 -8.15
C ARG A 216 -1.98 -9.46 -6.64
N HIS A 217 -0.85 -9.73 -6.00
CA HIS A 217 -0.74 -9.67 -4.56
C HIS A 217 -0.98 -8.23 -4.14
N LYS A 218 -2.17 -7.93 -3.62
CA LYS A 218 -2.43 -6.65 -2.97
C LYS A 218 -1.68 -6.67 -1.64
N LEU A 219 -0.57 -5.95 -1.59
CA LEU A 219 0.23 -5.76 -0.39
C LEU A 219 -0.37 -4.61 0.40
N SER A 220 -0.72 -4.89 1.65
CA SER A 220 -1.16 -3.89 2.60
C SER A 220 -0.21 -3.85 3.78
N THR A 221 -0.07 -2.67 4.37
CA THR A 221 0.71 -2.48 5.58
C THR A 221 -0.23 -2.28 6.75
N LYS A 222 0.10 -2.87 7.89
CA LYS A 222 -0.58 -2.57 9.15
C LYS A 222 0.43 -2.51 10.28
N LEU A 223 0.15 -1.64 11.24
CA LEU A 223 0.90 -1.59 12.48
C LEU A 223 0.37 -2.68 13.41
N VAL A 224 1.24 -3.60 13.83
CA VAL A 224 0.93 -4.63 14.82
C VAL A 224 1.87 -4.53 16.02
N HIS A 225 1.43 -5.07 17.14
CA HIS A 225 2.31 -5.37 18.27
C HIS A 225 2.82 -6.80 18.11
N THR A 226 4.13 -6.98 17.97
CA THR A 226 4.77 -8.28 17.67
C THR A 226 5.04 -9.13 18.91
N ASN A 227 5.04 -8.52 20.08
CA ASN A 227 5.35 -9.21 21.34
C ASN A 227 4.09 -9.41 22.19
N VAL A 228 4.19 -10.32 23.16
CA VAL A 228 3.12 -10.64 24.10
C VAL A 228 2.84 -9.44 25.01
N MET A 229 1.56 -9.29 25.39
CA MET A 229 1.16 -8.35 26.43
C MET A 229 1.75 -8.76 27.78
N GLU A 230 2.39 -7.81 28.44
CA GLU A 230 2.85 -7.91 29.82
C GLU A 230 1.92 -7.11 30.71
N GLY A 231 1.70 -7.58 31.94
CA GLY A 231 1.07 -6.74 32.94
C GLY A 231 2.08 -5.75 33.54
N TYR A 232 1.59 -4.59 33.97
CA TYR A 232 2.38 -3.58 34.67
C TYR A 232 1.57 -2.82 35.73
N HIS A 233 2.29 -2.19 36.65
CA HIS A 233 1.72 -1.29 37.65
C HIS A 233 1.67 0.17 37.15
N THR A 234 0.51 0.82 37.25
CA THR A 234 0.28 2.20 36.80
C THR A 234 0.50 3.22 37.90
N GLY A 235 0.38 2.80 39.16
CA GLY A 235 0.58 3.65 40.34
C GLY A 235 2.04 3.67 40.78
N PRO A 236 2.49 4.70 41.51
CA PRO A 236 3.79 4.70 42.16
C PRO A 236 3.97 3.51 43.10
N VAL A 237 5.24 3.11 43.27
CA VAL A 237 5.65 2.16 44.29
C VAL A 237 5.46 2.81 45.65
N ILE A 238 4.68 2.19 46.53
CA ILE A 238 4.64 2.53 47.95
C ILE A 238 5.27 1.42 48.77
N CYS A 239 5.92 1.80 49.86
CA CYS A 239 6.63 0.93 50.77
C CYS A 239 5.86 0.84 52.09
N VAL A 240 5.25 -0.30 52.37
CA VAL A 240 4.44 -0.56 53.56
C VAL A 240 5.07 -1.64 54.43
N HIS A 241 4.84 -1.57 55.73
CA HIS A 241 5.29 -2.61 56.66
C HIS A 241 4.29 -3.79 56.64
N SER A 242 4.75 -4.98 57.05
CA SER A 242 3.94 -6.21 57.05
C SER A 242 2.92 -6.20 58.20
N ASP A 243 1.62 -6.35 57.89
CA ASP A 243 0.53 -6.39 58.88
C ASP A 243 0.35 -7.74 59.58
N LYS A 244 1.26 -8.70 59.40
CA LYS A 244 1.13 -10.07 59.93
C LYS A 244 0.98 -10.16 61.46
N PHE A 245 1.14 -9.06 62.20
CA PHE A 245 1.03 -9.02 63.65
C PHE A 245 -0.30 -8.45 64.22
N HIS A 246 -1.24 -7.97 63.41
CA HIS A 246 -2.44 -7.29 63.93
C HIS A 246 -3.72 -8.13 64.01
N GLN A 247 -3.72 -9.43 63.66
CA GLN A 247 -4.92 -10.26 63.83
C GLN A 247 -5.16 -10.81 65.25
N ASP A 248 -4.16 -10.80 66.14
CA ASP A 248 -4.29 -11.49 67.43
C ASP A 248 -4.41 -10.59 68.69
N GLN A 249 -4.38 -9.25 68.60
CA GLN A 249 -4.40 -8.40 69.81
C GLN A 249 -5.28 -7.13 69.80
N THR A 250 -6.42 -7.10 69.09
CA THR A 250 -7.46 -6.08 69.33
C THR A 250 -8.88 -6.66 69.32
N LYS A 251 -9.15 -7.61 70.21
CA LYS A 251 -10.49 -7.81 70.79
C LYS A 251 -10.57 -7.02 72.11
N VAL A 252 -10.72 -5.71 72.02
CA VAL A 252 -11.23 -4.90 73.14
C VAL A 252 -12.51 -4.26 72.67
N ASN A 253 -13.63 -4.84 73.12
CA ASN A 253 -14.96 -4.27 72.97
C ASN A 253 -15.01 -2.92 73.68
N PHE A 254 -15.13 -1.82 72.93
CA PHE A 254 -15.74 -0.60 73.42
C PHE A 254 -16.98 -0.30 72.60
N SER A 255 -18.11 -0.78 73.11
CA SER A 255 -19.43 -0.38 72.68
C SER A 255 -19.76 0.95 73.37
N MET A 256 -19.75 2.05 72.62
CA MET A 256 -20.65 3.17 72.89
C MET A 256 -21.40 3.47 71.61
N ALA A 257 -22.59 2.89 71.55
CA ALA A 257 -23.62 3.26 70.61
C ALA A 257 -24.21 4.62 71.00
N THR A 258 -24.06 5.61 70.13
CA THR A 258 -25.02 6.71 70.01
C THR A 258 -25.23 6.94 68.52
N GLY A 259 -26.49 6.89 68.08
CA GLY A 259 -26.97 6.71 66.70
C GLY A 259 -26.40 7.68 65.65
N GLY A 260 -26.42 7.36 64.37
CA GLY A 260 -27.20 6.32 63.70
C GLY A 260 -26.81 6.18 62.24
N ALA A 261 -27.13 5.01 61.70
CA ALA A 261 -26.99 4.68 60.29
C ALA A 261 -28.03 5.40 59.46
N ILE A 262 -27.61 6.04 58.36
CA ILE A 262 -28.33 6.00 57.09
C ILE A 262 -27.28 5.88 55.98
N GLY A 263 -26.92 4.64 55.66
CA GLY A 263 -26.44 4.31 54.32
C GLY A 263 -27.67 4.12 53.43
N GLY A 264 -27.79 4.93 52.39
CA GLY A 264 -28.90 4.83 51.45
C GLY A 264 -28.68 5.68 50.20
N ALA A 265 -28.36 4.97 49.12
CA ALA A 265 -28.75 5.25 47.74
C ALA A 265 -28.24 6.51 46.99
N ILE A 266 -27.75 6.18 45.81
CA ILE A 266 -27.53 6.93 44.58
C ILE A 266 -28.64 7.96 44.29
N GLY A 267 -28.24 9.15 43.84
CA GLY A 267 -29.12 10.10 43.12
C GLY A 267 -28.51 11.50 43.04
N GLY A 268 -28.02 11.90 41.86
CA GLY A 268 -27.34 13.18 41.66
C GLY A 268 -28.26 14.41 41.58
N ALA A 269 -27.65 15.60 41.67
CA ALA A 269 -27.89 16.80 40.84
C ALA A 269 -27.21 18.02 41.52
N VAL A 270 -26.27 18.68 40.84
CA VAL A 270 -26.40 19.99 40.15
C VAL A 270 -26.37 21.23 41.07
N GLY A 271 -25.43 22.13 40.76
CA GLY A 271 -25.57 23.59 40.91
C GLY A 271 -24.80 24.18 42.10
N SER A 272 -23.65 24.85 41.90
CA SER A 272 -23.55 26.28 41.52
C SER A 272 -23.93 27.19 42.71
N ILE A 273 -23.18 28.20 43.13
CA ILE A 273 -22.44 29.20 42.33
C ILE A 273 -21.71 30.20 43.26
N LEU A 274 -20.70 30.89 42.68
CA LEU A 274 -20.08 32.19 43.05
C LEU A 274 -19.15 32.29 44.30
N ALA A 275 -18.05 33.05 44.29
CA ALA A 275 -17.59 34.09 43.36
C ALA A 275 -16.05 34.34 43.45
N LEU A 276 -15.48 34.68 42.29
CA LEU A 276 -14.49 35.74 41.94
C LEU A 276 -13.30 36.03 42.90
N ALA A 277 -12.09 36.38 42.49
CA ALA A 277 -11.40 36.74 41.25
C ALA A 277 -9.88 36.51 41.57
N GLY A 278 -8.94 36.24 40.66
CA GLY A 278 -8.60 36.94 39.43
C GLY A 278 -7.07 37.16 39.40
N GLN A 279 -6.48 36.88 38.23
CA GLN A 279 -5.21 37.41 37.70
C GLN A 279 -3.84 36.85 38.13
N LYS A 280 -3.17 36.35 37.08
CA LYS A 280 -1.85 36.74 36.53
C LYS A 280 -0.58 35.97 36.96
N ASN A 281 -0.03 35.36 35.90
CA ASN A 281 1.37 35.43 35.45
C ASN A 281 2.46 34.65 36.18
N ALA A 282 3.40 34.25 35.32
CA ALA A 282 4.81 34.03 35.54
C ALA A 282 5.25 32.68 36.11
N ALA A 283 5.77 31.91 35.16
CA ALA A 283 6.96 31.08 35.24
C ALA A 283 7.91 31.28 36.45
N SER A 284 8.59 30.18 36.70
CA SER A 284 9.96 30.03 37.16
C SER A 284 10.20 29.83 38.66
N SER A 285 10.86 28.70 38.91
CA SER A 285 11.98 28.54 39.81
C SER A 285 11.77 28.77 41.31
N GLY A 286 11.85 27.66 42.03
CA GLY A 286 12.93 27.57 43.01
C GLY A 286 12.51 27.47 44.47
N VAL A 287 13.08 26.44 45.09
CA VAL A 287 13.62 26.45 46.46
C VAL A 287 12.62 26.21 47.60
N ILE A 288 12.71 24.97 48.11
CA ILE A 288 13.03 24.58 49.51
C ILE A 288 12.41 25.45 50.61
N GLY A 289 11.69 24.80 51.53
CA GLY A 289 11.68 25.24 52.93
C GLY A 289 10.37 24.99 53.67
N SER A 290 10.34 23.90 54.43
CA SER A 290 9.79 23.77 55.79
C SER A 290 8.63 24.69 56.22
N MET A 291 7.51 24.09 56.64
CA MET A 291 6.64 24.71 57.66
C MET A 291 6.37 23.75 58.83
N THR A 292 6.99 24.11 59.95
CA THR A 292 6.61 23.78 61.32
C THR A 292 5.53 24.73 61.83
N GLY A 293 4.50 24.19 62.51
CA GLY A 293 3.69 24.83 63.57
C GLY A 293 2.69 25.91 63.12
N ILE A 294 1.50 26.07 63.71
CA ILE A 294 1.23 26.23 65.14
C ILE A 294 -0.25 25.92 65.45
N VAL A 295 -0.43 25.10 66.50
CA VAL A 295 -1.31 25.18 67.69
C VAL A 295 -2.78 25.63 67.55
N GLY A 296 -3.67 24.73 67.99
CA GLY A 296 -4.90 25.07 68.71
C GLY A 296 -5.00 24.18 69.96
N ALA A 297 -4.96 24.78 71.15
CA ALA A 297 -4.96 24.09 72.43
C ALA A 297 -6.39 23.75 72.89
N THR A 298 -6.59 22.52 73.37
CA THR A 298 -7.48 22.24 74.51
C THR A 298 -6.88 21.09 75.32
N THR A 299 -6.69 21.37 76.60
CA THR A 299 -6.07 20.54 77.62
C THR A 299 -6.95 19.33 77.97
N GLY A 300 -6.46 18.14 77.63
CA GLY A 300 -6.93 16.85 78.13
C GLY A 300 -5.72 15.97 78.41
N LYS A 301 -5.46 15.72 79.69
CA LYS A 301 -4.32 14.95 80.21
C LYS A 301 -4.54 13.47 79.89
N ILE A 302 -3.93 12.96 78.82
CA ILE A 302 -3.67 11.53 78.67
C ILE A 302 -2.18 11.33 78.94
N VAL A 303 -1.91 10.49 79.91
CA VAL A 303 -0.59 10.01 80.28
C VAL A 303 0.03 9.39 79.04
N GLY A 304 1.01 10.07 78.45
CA GLY A 304 1.84 9.51 77.40
C GLY A 304 2.75 8.45 78.01
N GLU A 305 2.27 7.21 78.08
CA GLU A 305 3.19 6.10 77.85
C GLU A 305 3.72 6.31 76.43
N LEU A 306 5.03 6.56 76.34
CA LEU A 306 5.77 6.49 75.09
C LEU A 306 5.37 5.16 74.44
N ILE A 307 4.59 5.24 73.36
CA ILE A 307 4.45 4.14 72.42
C ILE A 307 5.88 3.87 71.95
N THR A 308 6.50 2.85 72.53
CA THR A 308 7.79 2.32 72.07
C THR A 308 7.65 2.18 70.56
N ALA A 309 8.53 2.84 69.81
CA ALA A 309 8.59 2.74 68.37
C ALA A 309 8.60 1.26 68.02
N TYR A 310 7.45 0.73 67.60
CA TYR A 310 7.35 -0.67 67.24
C TYR A 310 8.25 -0.83 66.00
N GLU A 311 9.10 -1.84 65.99
CA GLU A 311 9.90 -2.14 64.81
C GLU A 311 9.12 -3.13 63.96
N CYS A 312 9.16 -2.98 62.64
CA CYS A 312 8.59 -3.96 61.74
C CYS A 312 9.31 -5.30 61.91
N SER A 313 8.56 -6.36 62.18
CA SER A 313 9.13 -7.70 62.42
C SER A 313 9.86 -8.29 61.22
N GLU A 314 9.60 -7.83 59.99
CA GLU A 314 10.28 -8.31 58.79
C GLU A 314 11.54 -7.51 58.44
N CYS A 315 11.65 -6.23 58.82
CA CYS A 315 12.81 -5.39 58.44
C CYS A 315 13.52 -4.66 59.59
N GLY A 316 13.03 -4.76 60.82
CA GLY A 316 13.61 -4.13 62.01
C GLY A 316 13.57 -2.60 61.99
N GLN A 317 12.84 -1.98 61.07
CA GLN A 317 12.75 -0.52 60.97
C GLN A 317 11.53 -0.02 61.74
N ASP A 318 11.66 1.15 62.36
CA ASP A 318 10.54 1.89 62.96
C ASP A 318 9.45 2.18 61.90
N TRP A 319 8.18 2.10 62.30
CA TRP A 319 7.00 2.43 61.49
C TRP A 319 6.98 3.88 60.98
N THR A 320 7.79 4.78 61.55
CA THR A 320 8.00 6.13 61.02
C THR A 320 8.80 6.16 59.71
N LYS A 321 9.49 5.07 59.36
CA LYS A 321 10.29 4.93 58.13
C LYS A 321 9.52 4.13 57.05
N PRO A 322 9.87 4.30 55.75
CA PRO A 322 9.26 3.53 54.67
C PRO A 322 9.34 2.02 54.91
N GLY A 323 8.27 1.30 54.61
CA GLY A 323 8.17 -0.12 54.91
C GLY A 323 8.97 -1.04 53.99
N CYS A 324 9.06 -2.33 54.35
CA CYS A 324 9.83 -3.31 53.58
C CYS A 324 9.08 -3.97 52.42
N ILE A 325 7.75 -3.85 52.37
CA ILE A 325 6.91 -4.44 51.33
C ILE A 325 6.59 -3.39 50.28
N ARG A 326 6.94 -3.67 49.03
CA ARG A 326 6.64 -2.79 47.88
C ARG A 326 5.28 -3.16 47.26
N LYS A 327 4.38 -2.18 47.13
CA LYS A 327 3.04 -2.34 46.53
C LYS A 327 2.72 -1.26 45.47
N CYS A 328 1.81 -1.54 44.53
CA CYS A 328 1.21 -0.52 43.62
C CYS A 328 0.19 0.28 44.43
N SER A 329 0.34 1.61 44.50
CA SER A 329 -0.62 2.49 45.20
C SER A 329 -2.06 2.38 44.67
N ASN A 330 -2.23 1.98 43.40
CA ASN A 330 -3.54 1.94 42.75
C ASN A 330 -4.29 0.62 42.98
N CYS A 331 -3.60 -0.51 43.16
CA CYS A 331 -4.26 -1.82 43.33
C CYS A 331 -3.94 -2.53 44.66
N ASP A 332 -3.05 -1.96 45.48
CA ASP A 332 -2.57 -2.51 46.75
C ASP A 332 -1.95 -3.93 46.64
N LYS A 333 -1.53 -4.34 45.45
CA LYS A 333 -0.86 -5.62 45.20
C LYS A 333 0.66 -5.48 45.25
N LEU A 334 1.34 -6.59 45.54
CA LEU A 334 2.80 -6.67 45.59
C LEU A 334 3.42 -6.30 44.25
N TRP A 335 4.44 -5.44 44.30
CA TRP A 335 5.09 -4.88 43.12
C TRP A 335 5.75 -5.97 42.25
N ASP A 336 6.37 -6.97 42.87
CA ASP A 336 7.13 -8.01 42.18
C ASP A 336 6.28 -9.26 41.84
N SER A 337 4.96 -9.22 42.06
CA SER A 337 4.09 -10.35 41.75
C SER A 337 3.68 -10.35 40.27
N SER A 338 4.07 -11.38 39.53
CA SER A 338 3.76 -11.55 38.10
C SER A 338 2.25 -11.72 37.81
N ALA A 339 1.46 -12.09 38.82
CA ALA A 339 0.04 -12.39 38.70
C ALA A 339 -0.89 -11.18 38.90
N ASN A 340 -0.40 -10.03 39.37
CA ASN A 340 -1.27 -8.92 39.79
C ASN A 340 -0.77 -7.58 39.26
N ASN A 341 -1.34 -7.12 38.16
CA ASN A 341 -0.91 -5.90 37.47
C ASN A 341 -2.06 -4.89 37.37
N CYS A 342 -1.75 -3.60 37.56
CA CYS A 342 -2.70 -2.48 37.46
C CYS A 342 -3.19 -2.25 36.01
N GLY A 343 -2.49 -2.76 34.99
CA GLY A 343 -2.90 -2.75 33.58
C GLY A 343 -2.13 -3.73 32.70
N LYS A 344 -2.47 -3.79 31.41
CA LYS A 344 -1.77 -4.56 30.37
C LYS A 344 -1.15 -3.63 29.33
N ARG A 345 0.05 -3.96 28.87
CA ARG A 345 0.72 -3.23 27.78
C ARG A 345 1.54 -4.19 26.92
N TYR A 346 1.78 -3.81 25.67
CA TYR A 346 2.67 -4.57 24.81
C TYR A 346 4.11 -4.38 25.22
N SER A 347 4.84 -5.49 25.43
CA SER A 347 6.26 -5.44 25.82
C SER A 347 7.15 -4.77 24.76
N CYS A 348 6.74 -4.73 23.48
CA CYS A 348 7.49 -4.07 22.40
C CYS A 348 7.60 -2.55 22.55
N CYS A 349 6.55 -1.86 22.99
CA CYS A 349 6.46 -0.40 22.94
C CYS A 349 5.81 0.23 24.17
N LYS A 350 5.44 -0.60 25.14
CA LYS A 350 4.78 -0.22 26.40
C LYS A 350 3.44 0.52 26.22
N LYS A 351 2.82 0.40 25.04
CA LYS A 351 1.49 0.95 24.74
C LYS A 351 0.38 -0.01 25.18
N SER A 352 -0.82 0.52 25.35
CA SER A 352 -2.01 -0.24 25.77
C SER A 352 -2.56 -1.14 24.66
N GLU A 353 -3.57 -1.95 24.98
CA GLU A 353 -4.23 -2.87 24.03
C GLU A 353 -4.91 -2.12 22.87
N ASP A 354 -5.48 -0.95 23.16
CA ASP A 354 -6.27 -0.14 22.22
C ASP A 354 -5.40 0.78 21.35
N ASP A 355 -4.11 0.87 21.63
CA ASP A 355 -3.19 1.71 20.87
C ASP A 355 -2.71 1.05 19.57
N PHE A 356 -2.48 1.87 18.54
CA PHE A 356 -1.89 1.41 17.28
C PHE A 356 -0.56 0.67 17.49
N GLY A 357 -0.35 -0.38 16.68
CA GLY A 357 0.82 -1.24 16.71
C GLY A 357 2.17 -0.51 16.65
N CYS A 358 3.20 -1.16 17.19
CA CYS A 358 4.56 -0.64 17.24
C CYS A 358 5.42 -1.01 16.02
N THR A 359 5.03 -2.05 15.29
CA THR A 359 5.81 -2.62 14.17
C THR A 359 5.00 -2.57 12.90
N LEU A 360 5.54 -1.95 11.85
CA LEU A 360 4.94 -1.98 10.53
C LEU A 360 5.22 -3.34 9.89
N ILE A 361 4.17 -4.11 9.65
CA ILE A 361 4.26 -5.36 8.88
C ILE A 361 3.60 -5.17 7.52
N THR A 362 4.19 -5.80 6.50
CA THR A 362 3.60 -5.90 5.17
C THR A 362 3.00 -7.30 5.03
N TYR A 363 1.75 -7.39 4.62
CA TYR A 363 1.08 -8.67 4.42
C TYR A 363 0.31 -8.68 3.10
N CYS A 364 0.10 -9.87 2.57
CA CYS A 364 -0.66 -10.08 1.34
C CYS A 364 -2.13 -10.31 1.68
N GLU A 365 -3.03 -9.51 1.10
CA GLU A 365 -4.48 -9.63 1.29
C GLU A 365 -5.12 -10.74 0.45
N SER A 366 -4.37 -11.38 -0.45
CA SER A 366 -4.93 -12.41 -1.33
C SER A 366 -5.30 -13.65 -0.52
N ASP A 367 -6.59 -14.01 -0.51
CA ASP A 367 -7.22 -15.11 0.26
C ASP A 367 -6.57 -16.51 0.03
N ASN A 368 -5.67 -16.62 -0.95
CA ASN A 368 -4.98 -17.85 -1.35
C ASN A 368 -3.45 -17.84 -1.10
N CYS A 369 -2.91 -16.79 -0.47
CA CYS A 369 -1.52 -16.75 -0.03
C CYS A 369 -1.39 -17.46 1.31
N ASN A 370 -1.26 -18.79 1.27
CA ASN A 370 -1.09 -19.59 2.49
C ASN A 370 0.33 -19.41 3.03
N THR A 371 0.48 -18.53 4.01
CA THR A 371 1.74 -18.16 4.69
C THR A 371 2.36 -19.30 5.53
N ASN A 372 1.73 -20.47 5.59
CA ASN A 372 2.18 -21.62 6.38
C ASN A 372 2.98 -22.68 5.58
N LEU A 373 3.29 -22.44 4.30
CA LEU A 373 4.15 -23.35 3.51
C LEU A 373 5.63 -22.91 3.60
N PRO A 374 6.55 -23.76 4.07
CA PRO A 374 7.98 -23.42 4.11
C PRO A 374 8.56 -23.29 2.69
N GLY A 375 9.28 -22.18 2.41
CA GLY A 375 10.16 -22.05 1.23
C GLY A 375 9.86 -20.94 0.21
N CYS A 376 8.97 -19.98 0.47
CA CYS A 376 8.70 -18.90 -0.49
C CYS A 376 9.59 -17.65 -0.27
N ILE A 377 10.31 -17.23 -1.33
CA ILE A 377 10.78 -15.84 -1.50
C ILE A 377 9.93 -15.20 -2.61
N CYS A 378 9.12 -14.22 -2.26
CA CYS A 378 8.41 -13.39 -3.23
C CYS A 378 9.32 -12.22 -3.64
N ILE A 379 9.70 -12.17 -4.93
CA ILE A 379 10.61 -11.15 -5.47
C ILE A 379 10.04 -9.72 -5.33
N SER A 380 8.72 -9.55 -5.23
CA SER A 380 8.09 -8.22 -5.07
C SER A 380 8.13 -7.68 -3.64
N CYS A 381 8.27 -8.52 -2.61
CA CYS A 381 8.37 -8.06 -1.21
C CYS A 381 9.74 -8.32 -0.58
N ASN A 382 10.65 -9.03 -1.27
CA ASN A 382 12.03 -9.28 -0.87
C ASN A 382 12.23 -9.73 0.60
N GLN A 383 11.19 -10.30 1.21
CA GLN A 383 11.25 -10.89 2.54
C GLN A 383 11.38 -12.39 2.39
N SER A 384 12.57 -12.89 2.73
CA SER A 384 12.80 -14.29 3.01
C SER A 384 12.17 -14.66 4.35
N ARG A 385 11.56 -15.84 4.43
CA ARG A 385 11.93 -16.74 5.53
C ARG A 385 12.85 -17.80 4.97
#